data_AF-A0A924XXG1-F1
#
_entry.id   AF-A0A924XXG1-F1
#
_cell.length_a   1.000
_cell.length_b   1.000
_cell.length_c   1.000
_cell.angle_alpha   90.00
_cell.angle_beta   90.00
_cell.angle_gamma   90.00
#
_symmetry.space_group_name_H-M   'P 1'
#
loop_
_entity.id
_entity.type
_entity.pdbx_description
1 polymer ?
#
loop_
_entity_poly.entity_id
_entity_poly.type
_entity_poly.pdbx_seq_one_letter_code
_entity_poly.pdbx_strand_id
1 'polypeptide(L)'
;MDWLRDWKRKRILERHRIDEALWRSAKRHLPFLAGLSAGQERRLRELAVLFLAEKQFTPVHGLVLSDDDRVEIALQACLPVLELGLDWYDGWVGIVVHPSEFKVRRAET
;
A
#
# COMPACT_ATOMS: atom_id res chain seq x y z
N MET A 1 22.49 -6.42 -2.17
CA MET A 1 22.37 -7.53 -1.19
C MET A 1 20.91 -7.94 -1.18
N ASP A 2 20.44 -8.45 -2.32
CA ASP A 2 18.99 -8.56 -2.58
C ASP A 2 18.41 -9.82 -1.93
N TRP A 3 19.24 -10.84 -1.78
CA TRP A 3 18.87 -12.12 -1.17
C TRP A 3 18.32 -12.00 0.26
N LEU A 4 18.87 -11.10 1.10
CA LEU A 4 18.39 -10.88 2.47
C LEU A 4 17.00 -10.25 2.49
N ARG A 5 16.77 -9.32 1.56
CA ARG A 5 15.49 -8.61 1.44
C ARG A 5 14.41 -9.55 0.92
N ASP A 6 14.72 -10.33 -0.10
CA ASP A 6 13.80 -11.34 -0.66
C ASP A 6 13.44 -12.39 0.38
N TRP A 7 14.42 -12.84 1.17
CA TRP A 7 14.17 -13.75 2.28
C TRP A 7 13.23 -13.14 3.33
N LYS A 8 13.43 -11.87 3.70
CA LYS A 8 12.55 -11.16 4.63
C LYS A 8 11.14 -11.02 4.07
N ARG A 9 10.99 -10.62 2.80
CA ARG A 9 9.69 -10.48 2.11
C ARG A 9 8.92 -11.79 2.07
N LYS A 10 9.60 -12.88 1.69
CA LYS A 10 9.00 -14.23 1.69
C LYS A 10 8.43 -14.59 3.06
N ARG A 11 9.22 -14.37 4.12
CA ARG A 11 8.78 -14.65 5.50
C ARG A 11 7.61 -13.77 5.95
N ILE A 12 7.52 -12.54 5.49
CA ILE A 12 6.37 -11.65 5.76
C ILE A 12 5.11 -12.22 5.10
N LEU A 13 5.18 -12.60 3.82
CA LEU A 13 4.05 -13.18 3.08
C LEU A 13 3.56 -14.52 3.65
N GLU A 14 4.46 -15.32 4.21
CA GLU A 14 4.08 -16.57 4.88
C GLU A 14 3.30 -16.33 6.19
N ARG A 15 3.56 -15.20 6.86
CA ARG A 15 2.99 -14.89 8.19
C ARG A 15 1.79 -13.98 8.14
N HIS A 16 1.74 -13.09 7.15
CA HIS A 16 0.76 -12.04 7.05
C HIS A 16 -0.02 -12.18 5.75
N ARG A 17 -1.33 -11.96 5.86
CA ARG A 17 -2.25 -11.86 4.73
C ARG A 17 -3.26 -10.77 5.06
N ILE A 18 -3.65 -10.01 4.05
CA ILE A 18 -4.83 -9.13 4.17
C ILE A 18 -6.03 -10.05 4.42
N ASP A 19 -6.86 -9.73 5.42
CA ASP A 19 -8.07 -10.51 5.70
C ASP A 19 -9.05 -10.47 4.51
N GLU A 20 -9.83 -11.52 4.33
CA GLU A 20 -10.76 -11.62 3.21
C GLU A 20 -11.90 -10.58 3.29
N ALA A 21 -12.34 -10.20 4.49
CA ALA A 21 -13.32 -9.14 4.66
C ALA A 21 -12.74 -7.78 4.26
N LEU A 22 -11.51 -7.46 4.69
CA LEU A 22 -10.79 -6.25 4.30
C LEU A 22 -10.56 -6.20 2.79
N TRP A 23 -10.16 -7.33 2.18
CA TRP A 23 -9.98 -7.42 0.74
C TRP A 23 -11.27 -7.11 -0.04
N ARG A 24 -12.40 -7.72 0.37
CA ARG A 24 -13.70 -7.44 -0.25
C ARG A 24 -14.16 -6.01 0.00
N SER A 25 -13.86 -5.46 1.17
CA SER A 25 -14.14 -4.06 1.52
C SER A 25 -13.44 -3.10 0.57
N ALA A 26 -12.12 -3.24 0.46
CA ALA A 26 -11.32 -2.42 -0.43
C ALA A 26 -11.75 -2.54 -1.90
N LYS A 27 -12.08 -3.74 -2.41
CA LYS A 27 -12.58 -3.89 -3.79
C LYS A 27 -13.91 -3.17 -4.05
N ARG A 28 -14.76 -2.97 -3.03
CA ARG A 28 -15.99 -2.18 -3.17
C ARG A 28 -15.69 -0.69 -3.22
N HIS A 29 -14.74 -0.20 -2.43
CA HIS A 29 -14.38 1.23 -2.37
C HIS A 29 -13.44 1.66 -3.50
N LEU A 30 -12.70 0.72 -4.10
CA LEU A 30 -11.74 0.97 -5.16
C LEU A 30 -12.18 0.32 -6.49
N PRO A 31 -13.21 0.89 -7.18
CA PRO A 31 -13.79 0.28 -8.38
C PRO A 31 -12.80 0.13 -9.54
N PHE A 32 -11.73 0.93 -9.58
CA PHE A 32 -10.67 0.79 -10.58
C PHE A 32 -9.86 -0.52 -10.46
N LEU A 33 -10.05 -1.30 -9.39
CA LEU A 33 -9.46 -2.64 -9.26
C LEU A 33 -10.27 -3.74 -9.99
N ALA A 34 -11.48 -3.45 -10.48
CA ALA A 34 -12.39 -4.46 -11.03
C ALA A 34 -11.90 -5.15 -12.32
N GLY A 35 -10.90 -4.59 -13.01
CA GLY A 35 -10.36 -5.14 -14.26
C GLY A 35 -9.18 -6.11 -14.10
N LEU A 36 -8.74 -6.39 -12.87
CA LEU A 36 -7.58 -7.24 -12.63
C LEU A 36 -7.94 -8.72 -12.82
N SER A 37 -7.06 -9.46 -13.51
CA SER A 37 -7.12 -10.91 -13.54
C SER A 37 -6.87 -11.51 -12.14
N ALA A 38 -7.29 -12.75 -11.90
CA ALA A 38 -7.05 -13.43 -10.62
C ALA A 38 -5.56 -13.49 -10.24
N GLY A 39 -4.66 -13.58 -11.23
CA GLY A 39 -3.21 -13.54 -11.01
C GLY A 39 -2.73 -12.16 -10.55
N GLN A 40 -3.22 -11.10 -11.19
CA GLN A 40 -2.93 -9.72 -10.82
C GLN A 40 -3.50 -9.35 -9.45
N GLU A 41 -4.71 -9.82 -9.12
CA GLU A 41 -5.31 -9.63 -7.79
C GLU A 41 -4.46 -10.27 -6.69
N ARG A 42 -4.01 -11.52 -6.90
CA ARG A 42 -3.11 -12.20 -5.95
C ARG A 42 -1.81 -11.42 -5.78
N ARG A 43 -1.17 -11.02 -6.88
CA ARG A 43 0.09 -10.26 -6.86
C ARG A 43 -0.08 -8.90 -6.17
N LEU A 44 -1.17 -8.19 -6.45
CA LEU A 44 -1.49 -6.92 -5.81
C LEU A 44 -1.68 -7.09 -4.30
N ARG A 45 -2.38 -8.14 -3.87
CA ARG A 45 -2.58 -8.46 -2.45
C ARG A 45 -1.26 -8.76 -1.75
N GLU A 46 -0.37 -9.53 -2.37
CA GLU A 46 0.98 -9.79 -1.85
C GLU A 46 1.83 -8.51 -1.76
N LEU A 47 1.85 -7.68 -2.82
CA LEU A 47 2.56 -6.40 -2.80
C LEU A 47 2.01 -5.47 -1.71
N ALA A 48 0.69 -5.42 -1.52
CA ALA A 48 0.08 -4.61 -0.46
C ALA A 48 0.47 -5.10 0.95
N VAL A 49 0.54 -6.42 1.18
CA VAL A 49 1.05 -6.97 2.46
C VAL A 49 2.49 -6.53 2.70
N LEU A 50 3.35 -6.62 1.68
CA LEU A 50 4.74 -6.18 1.79
C LEU A 50 4.84 -4.67 2.02
N PHE A 51 4.06 -3.88 1.30
CA PHE A 51 4.01 -2.42 1.45
C PHE A 51 3.62 -2.02 2.86
N LEU A 52 2.58 -2.64 3.43
CA LEU A 52 2.14 -2.41 4.81
C LEU A 52 3.23 -2.76 5.85
N ALA A 53 4.07 -3.75 5.55
CA ALA A 53 5.17 -4.17 6.43
C ALA A 53 6.45 -3.31 6.26
N GLU A 54 6.66 -2.74 5.08
CA GLU A 54 7.89 -1.99 4.75
C GLU A 54 7.74 -0.48 4.89
N LYS A 55 6.53 0.06 4.71
CA LYS A 55 6.27 1.49 4.71
C LYS A 55 5.64 1.95 6.02
N GLN A 56 6.13 3.08 6.53
CA GLN A 56 5.53 3.73 7.69
C GLN A 56 4.31 4.54 7.28
N PHE A 57 3.27 4.52 8.10
CA PHE A 57 2.08 5.35 7.93
C PHE A 57 2.04 6.34 9.09
N THR A 58 2.16 7.62 8.78
CA THR A 58 2.17 8.71 9.75
C THR A 58 0.91 9.54 9.57
N PRO A 59 -0.21 9.18 10.22
CA PRO A 59 -1.37 10.06 10.24
C PRO A 59 -1.08 11.29 11.09
N VAL A 60 -1.59 12.45 10.65
CA VAL A 60 -1.36 13.74 11.30
C VAL A 60 -2.68 14.45 11.61
N HIS A 61 -2.61 15.51 12.43
CA HIS A 61 -3.77 16.31 12.84
C HIS A 61 -4.88 15.50 13.53
N GLY A 62 -4.50 14.50 14.34
CA GLY A 62 -5.45 13.67 15.08
C GLY A 62 -6.17 12.63 14.24
N LEU A 63 -5.80 12.46 12.96
CA LEU A 63 -6.31 11.38 12.13
C LEU A 63 -5.95 10.02 12.74
N VAL A 64 -6.90 9.10 12.76
CA VAL A 64 -6.69 7.70 13.14
C VAL A 64 -7.02 6.85 11.92
N LEU A 65 -6.04 6.09 11.43
CA LEU A 65 -6.24 5.19 10.30
C LEU A 65 -6.74 3.84 10.80
N SER A 66 -7.89 3.43 10.29
CA SER A 66 -8.40 2.06 10.38
C SER A 66 -7.56 1.10 9.54
N ASP A 67 -7.81 -0.21 9.70
CA ASP A 67 -7.19 -1.22 8.85
C ASP A 67 -7.68 -1.13 7.41
N ASP A 68 -8.96 -0.79 7.17
CA ASP A 68 -9.50 -0.52 5.83
C ASP A 68 -8.73 0.63 5.16
N ASP A 69 -8.52 1.76 5.85
CA ASP A 69 -7.78 2.92 5.29
C ASP A 69 -6.37 2.50 4.87
N ARG A 70 -5.67 1.76 5.72
CA ARG A 70 -4.30 1.31 5.45
C ARG A 70 -4.25 0.38 4.25
N VAL A 71 -5.18 -0.58 4.17
CA VAL A 71 -5.26 -1.53 3.05
C VAL A 71 -5.59 -0.79 1.75
N GLU A 72 -6.56 0.13 1.75
CA GLU A 72 -6.93 0.89 0.56
C GLU A 72 -5.80 1.77 0.05
N ILE A 73 -5.07 2.43 0.95
CA ILE A 73 -3.89 3.20 0.58
C ILE A 73 -2.78 2.28 0.02
N ALA A 74 -2.52 1.13 0.65
CA ALA A 74 -1.52 0.19 0.18
C ALA A 74 -1.86 -0.36 -1.22
N LEU A 75 -3.12 -0.68 -1.49
CA LEU A 75 -3.56 -1.17 -2.80
C LEU A 75 -3.40 -0.12 -3.89
N GLN A 76 -3.79 1.13 -3.59
CA GLN A 76 -3.58 2.26 -4.51
C GLN A 76 -2.10 2.51 -4.79
N ALA A 77 -1.26 2.46 -3.76
CA ALA A 77 0.18 2.63 -3.92
C ALA A 77 0.81 1.46 -4.71
N CYS A 78 0.34 0.22 -4.53
CA CYS A 78 0.93 -0.94 -5.20
C CYS A 78 0.46 -1.11 -6.64
N LEU A 79 -0.71 -0.58 -7.03
CA LEU A 79 -1.26 -0.77 -8.38
C LEU A 79 -0.34 -0.25 -9.50
N PRO A 80 0.23 0.97 -9.44
CA PRO A 80 1.15 1.47 -10.48
C PRO A 80 2.44 0.65 -10.62
N VAL A 81 2.86 0.00 -9.53
CA VAL A 81 4.10 -0.81 -9.49
C VAL A 81 3.81 -2.32 -9.53
N LEU A 82 2.60 -2.73 -9.91
CA LEU A 82 2.18 -4.13 -9.89
C LEU A 82 3.13 -5.05 -10.69
N GLU A 83 3.57 -4.59 -11.86
CA GLU A 83 4.50 -5.34 -12.72
C GLU A 83 5.96 -4.88 -12.59
N LEU A 84 6.21 -3.86 -11.76
CA LEU A 84 7.53 -3.24 -11.57
C LEU A 84 8.20 -3.69 -10.26
N GLY A 85 7.41 -4.01 -9.22
CA GLY A 85 7.89 -4.38 -7.90
C GLY A 85 8.08 -3.19 -6.95
N LEU A 86 8.12 -3.48 -5.64
CA LEU A 86 8.23 -2.46 -4.59
C LEU A 86 9.57 -1.74 -4.52
N ASP A 87 10.60 -2.26 -5.19
CA ASP A 87 11.94 -1.63 -5.17
C ASP A 87 11.95 -0.26 -5.84
N TRP A 88 10.95 0.03 -6.69
CA TRP A 88 10.67 1.38 -7.22
C TRP A 88 10.32 2.40 -6.13
N TYR A 89 9.97 1.94 -4.94
CA TYR A 89 9.69 2.77 -3.78
C TYR A 89 10.86 2.85 -2.77
N ASP A 90 12.05 2.38 -3.11
CA ASP A 90 13.20 2.41 -2.20
C ASP A 90 13.65 3.83 -1.81
N GLY A 91 13.32 4.83 -2.62
CA GLY A 91 13.67 6.23 -2.37
C GLY A 91 12.97 6.88 -1.16
N TRP A 92 12.05 6.19 -0.48
CA TRP A 92 11.28 6.74 0.64
C TRP A 92 10.84 5.67 1.64
N VAL A 93 10.63 6.07 2.90
CA VAL A 93 10.39 5.14 4.03
C VAL A 93 8.94 5.08 4.53
N GLY A 94 8.14 6.11 4.28
CA GLY A 94 6.74 6.16 4.70
C GLY A 94 5.92 7.24 4.02
N ILE A 95 4.64 7.24 4.33
CA ILE A 95 3.65 8.21 3.87
C ILE A 95 3.08 9.00 5.05
N VAL A 96 2.86 10.29 4.82
CA VAL A 96 2.16 11.17 5.78
C VAL A 96 0.71 11.30 5.31
N VAL A 97 -0.24 10.94 6.16
CA VAL A 97 -1.67 10.94 5.81
C VAL A 97 -2.38 12.09 6.50
N HIS A 98 -2.86 13.03 5.68
CA HIS A 98 -3.64 14.18 6.13
C HIS A 98 -5.15 13.88 6.02
N PRO A 99 -5.98 14.40 6.94
CA PRO A 99 -7.43 14.21 6.90
C PRO A 99 -8.13 15.03 5.80
N SER A 100 -7.44 15.99 5.20
CA SER A 100 -8.02 16.93 4.23
C SER A 100 -7.02 17.24 3.11
N GLU A 101 -7.54 17.88 2.06
CA GLU A 101 -6.76 18.30 0.90
C GLU A 101 -5.52 19.11 1.29
N PHE A 102 -4.38 18.71 0.75
CA PHE A 102 -3.12 19.39 0.98
C PHE A 102 -3.05 20.65 0.12
N LYS A 103 -3.24 21.83 0.73
CA LYS A 103 -3.10 23.13 0.05
C LYS A 103 -1.68 23.64 0.16
N VAL A 104 -0.88 23.43 -0.88
CA VAL A 104 0.43 24.10 -1.00
C VAL A 104 0.20 25.56 -1.37
N ARG A 105 0.46 26.47 -0.44
CA ARG A 105 0.67 27.88 -0.80
C ARG A 105 2.01 28.00 -1.49
N ARG A 106 2.02 28.04 -2.83
CA ARG A 106 3.20 28.49 -3.58
C ARG A 106 3.28 30.00 -3.41
N ALA A 107 4.28 30.47 -2.67
CA ALA A 107 4.69 31.87 -2.76
C ALA A 107 5.58 31.96 -4.00
N GLU A 108 5.04 32.50 -5.09
CA GLU A 108 5.86 32.93 -6.21
C GLU A 108 6.71 34.11 -5.72
N THR A 109 8.03 34.02 -5.94
CA THR A 109 8.98 35.13 -5.76
C THR A 109 9.27 35.74 -7.11
#